data_AF-A0A947AVY6-F1
#
_entry.id   AF-A0A947AVY6-F1
#
_cell.length_a   1.000
_cell.length_b   1.000
_cell.length_c   1.000
_cell.angle_alpha   90.00
_cell.angle_beta   90.00
_cell.angle_gamma   90.00
#
_symmetry.space_group_name_H-M   'P 1'
#
loop_
_entity.id
_entity.type
_entity.pdbx_description
1 polymer ?
#
loop_
_entity_poly.entity_id
_entity_poly.type
_entity_poly.pdbx_seq_one_letter_code
_entity_poly.pdbx_strand_id
1 'polypeptide(L)'
;MTKIIIISFVSFICSSTFAQFQIPEYEKHTLPNGLTLYLMEQQEVPLIYVSAIFPAGAVWDGNQSGLAALTAEALLFGSLNYTKDDIEQAFDFLGADISTGAGMEGADVSLSFKKNDFEKLFPIFVDVIKNPSFHQFEVEKRIKRWIAELEQNKESPRRVIRNYFNKLIFGSKPYGN
;
A
#
# COMPACT_ATOMS: atom_id res chain seq x y z
N MET A 1 37.67 -53.81 43.13
CA MET A 1 38.39 -52.71 42.45
C MET A 1 38.34 -52.97 40.96
N THR A 2 37.69 -52.10 40.18
CA THR A 2 38.10 -51.58 38.86
C THR A 2 36.89 -50.82 38.29
N LYS A 3 37.04 -49.51 38.15
CA LYS A 3 36.06 -48.56 37.61
C LYS A 3 35.99 -48.71 36.09
N ILE A 4 34.80 -48.71 35.50
CA ILE A 4 34.59 -48.25 34.11
C ILE A 4 33.36 -47.34 34.12
N ILE A 5 33.64 -46.05 34.04
CA ILE A 5 32.67 -44.97 33.88
C ILE A 5 32.42 -44.86 32.38
N ILE A 6 31.19 -45.12 31.92
CA ILE A 6 30.77 -44.83 30.55
C ILE A 6 30.25 -43.40 30.52
N ILE A 7 31.03 -42.53 29.87
CA ILE A 7 30.72 -41.15 29.53
C ILE A 7 30.07 -41.14 28.14
N SER A 8 29.18 -40.16 27.89
CA SER A 8 28.60 -39.77 26.59
C SER A 8 27.51 -40.70 26.05
N PHE A 9 26.36 -40.24 25.57
CA PHE A 9 26.10 -39.00 24.84
C PHE A 9 24.59 -38.71 24.98
N VAL A 10 24.21 -37.70 25.77
CA VAL A 10 22.83 -37.18 25.73
C VAL A 10 22.71 -36.47 24.39
N SER A 11 22.12 -37.16 23.41
CA SER A 11 21.62 -36.54 22.20
C SER A 11 20.46 -35.65 22.62
N PHE A 12 20.80 -34.43 23.02
CA PHE A 12 19.86 -33.33 23.04
C PHE A 12 19.53 -33.08 21.58
N ILE A 13 18.55 -33.82 21.07
CA ILE A 13 17.86 -33.47 19.84
C ILE A 13 17.24 -32.12 20.17
N CYS A 14 17.97 -31.07 19.81
CA CYS A 14 17.44 -29.74 19.66
C CYS A 14 16.35 -29.90 18.60
N SER A 15 15.13 -30.19 19.06
CA SER A 15 13.94 -30.00 18.26
C SER A 15 13.93 -28.51 17.95
N SER A 16 14.55 -28.15 16.83
CA SER A 16 14.30 -26.90 16.16
C SER A 16 12.81 -26.93 15.85
N THR A 17 12.01 -26.41 16.78
CA THR A 17 10.63 -26.01 16.51
C THR A 17 10.77 -24.90 15.49
N PHE A 18 10.83 -25.28 14.21
CA PHE A 18 10.50 -24.39 13.14
C PHE A 18 9.08 -23.95 13.44
N ALA A 19 8.90 -22.70 13.85
CA ALA A 19 7.58 -22.11 13.92
C ALA A 19 6.99 -22.22 12.51
N GLN A 20 6.15 -23.23 12.30
CA GLN A 20 5.52 -23.48 11.02
C GLN A 20 4.52 -22.35 10.84
N PHE A 21 4.92 -21.34 10.06
CA PHE A 21 4.05 -20.24 9.70
C PHE A 21 2.89 -20.80 8.87
N GLN A 22 1.72 -20.86 9.48
CA GLN A 22 0.47 -21.24 8.81
C GLN A 22 -0.23 -19.96 8.39
N ILE A 23 -0.57 -19.85 7.11
CA ILE A 23 -1.38 -18.74 6.61
C ILE A 23 -2.77 -18.90 7.23
N PRO A 24 -3.34 -17.84 7.85
CA PRO A 24 -4.70 -17.91 8.36
C PRO A 24 -5.70 -18.27 7.25
N GLU A 25 -6.77 -18.96 7.63
CA GLU A 25 -7.84 -19.25 6.69
C GLU A 25 -8.46 -17.94 6.16
N TYR A 26 -8.79 -17.92 4.87
CA TYR A 26 -9.43 -16.79 4.22
C TYR A 26 -10.59 -17.28 3.35
N GLU A 27 -11.60 -16.43 3.23
CA GLU A 27 -12.72 -16.63 2.33
C GLU A 27 -12.51 -15.86 1.04
N LYS A 28 -12.89 -16.46 -0.09
CA LYS A 28 -12.88 -15.82 -1.40
C LYS A 28 -14.30 -15.70 -1.92
N HIS A 29 -14.74 -14.47 -2.15
CA HIS A 29 -16.05 -14.15 -2.70
C HIS A 29 -15.89 -13.42 -4.04
N THR A 30 -16.70 -13.78 -5.03
CA THR A 30 -16.79 -13.02 -6.29
C THR A 30 -18.13 -12.30 -6.31
N LEU A 31 -18.09 -10.97 -6.30
CA LEU A 31 -19.29 -10.13 -6.29
C LEU A 31 -19.97 -10.12 -7.67
N PRO A 32 -21.27 -9.76 -7.76
CA PRO A 32 -21.99 -9.72 -9.03
C PRO A 32 -21.39 -8.79 -10.10
N ASN A 33 -20.62 -7.78 -9.67
CA ASN A 33 -19.90 -6.86 -10.56
C ASN A 33 -18.50 -7.37 -10.98
N GLY A 34 -18.13 -8.60 -10.62
CA GLY A 34 -16.84 -9.23 -10.96
C GLY A 34 -15.70 -8.92 -9.99
N LEU A 35 -15.92 -8.07 -8.97
CA LEU A 35 -14.88 -7.78 -7.97
C LEU A 35 -14.64 -9.01 -7.09
N THR A 36 -13.37 -9.38 -6.91
CA THR A 36 -12.97 -10.48 -6.03
C THR A 36 -12.61 -9.93 -4.66
N LEU A 37 -13.31 -10.39 -3.62
CA LEU A 37 -13.06 -10.07 -2.23
C LEU A 37 -12.35 -11.25 -1.57
N TYR A 38 -11.20 -10.96 -0.94
CA TYR A 38 -10.53 -11.87 -0.02
C TYR A 38 -10.76 -11.36 1.40
N LEU A 39 -11.42 -12.18 2.23
CA LEU A 39 -11.73 -11.84 3.62
C LEU A 39 -10.95 -12.77 4.55
N MET A 40 -10.12 -12.19 5.40
CA MET A 40 -9.38 -12.91 6.44
C MET A 40 -9.82 -12.36 7.79
N GLU A 41 -10.81 -13.00 8.41
CA GLU A 41 -11.34 -12.56 9.70
C GLU A 41 -10.41 -12.95 10.84
N GLN A 42 -10.07 -12.00 11.70
CA GLN A 42 -9.32 -12.21 12.94
C GLN A 42 -10.06 -11.53 14.09
N GLN A 43 -10.39 -12.27 15.14
CA GLN A 43 -11.21 -11.77 16.25
C GLN A 43 -10.39 -11.27 17.46
N GLU A 44 -9.07 -11.41 17.41
CA GLU A 44 -8.17 -11.04 18.52
C GLU A 44 -8.06 -9.52 18.72
N VAL A 45 -8.14 -8.77 17.62
CA VAL A 45 -7.95 -7.31 17.62
C VAL A 45 -9.12 -6.66 16.88
N PRO A 46 -9.82 -5.66 17.47
CA PRO A 46 -10.97 -5.00 16.84
C PRO A 46 -10.52 -3.95 15.81
N LEU A 47 -9.60 -4.32 14.92
CA LEU A 47 -9.13 -3.51 13.80
C LEU A 47 -9.59 -4.12 12.49
N ILE A 48 -9.88 -3.26 11.52
CA ILE A 48 -10.19 -3.64 10.15
C ILE A 48 -9.13 -3.00 9.26
N TYR A 49 -8.50 -3.84 8.45
CA TYR A 49 -7.63 -3.40 7.36
C TYR A 49 -8.29 -3.73 6.03
N VAL A 50 -8.35 -2.77 5.13
CA VAL A 50 -8.89 -2.93 3.78
C VAL A 50 -7.83 -2.45 2.79
N SER A 51 -7.62 -3.21 1.72
CA SER A 51 -6.78 -2.79 0.60
C SER A 51 -7.50 -3.12 -0.70
N ALA A 52 -7.72 -2.09 -1.52
CA ALA A 52 -8.24 -2.21 -2.88
C ALA A 52 -7.07 -2.08 -3.84
N ILE A 53 -6.86 -3.10 -4.68
CA ILE A 53 -5.72 -3.19 -5.61
C ILE A 53 -6.23 -3.09 -7.05
N PHE A 54 -5.57 -2.27 -7.85
CA PHE A 54 -5.95 -1.99 -9.23
C PHE A 54 -4.81 -2.35 -10.20
N PRO A 55 -5.12 -2.97 -11.37
CA PRO A 55 -4.15 -3.10 -12.46
C PRO A 55 -3.90 -1.71 -13.05
N ALA A 56 -2.83 -1.08 -12.59
CA ALA A 56 -2.47 0.31 -12.87
C ALA A 56 -0.94 0.46 -12.74
N GLY A 57 -0.44 1.63 -12.36
CA GLY A 57 0.99 1.86 -12.14
C GLY A 57 1.72 2.47 -13.34
N ALA A 58 2.99 2.80 -13.12
CA ALA A 58 3.81 3.58 -14.04
C ALA A 58 3.99 2.94 -15.42
N VAL A 59 3.78 1.62 -15.55
CA VAL A 59 3.83 0.96 -16.87
C VAL A 59 2.70 1.38 -17.81
N TRP A 60 1.62 1.97 -17.26
CA TRP A 60 0.45 2.44 -18.01
C TRP A 60 0.44 3.95 -18.27
N ASP A 61 1.48 4.68 -17.84
CA ASP A 61 1.58 6.13 -17.98
C ASP A 61 1.67 6.63 -19.44
N GLY A 62 2.09 5.76 -20.36
CA GLY A 62 2.29 6.12 -21.76
C GLY A 62 3.28 7.28 -21.91
N ASN A 63 2.83 8.40 -22.49
CA ASN A 63 3.63 9.61 -22.68
C ASN A 63 3.55 10.59 -21.49
N GLN A 64 2.81 10.26 -20.44
CA GLN A 64 2.58 11.10 -19.26
C GLN A 64 3.23 10.47 -18.03
N SER A 65 4.55 10.42 -17.99
CA SER A 65 5.30 9.84 -16.86
C SER A 65 4.87 10.47 -15.52
N GLY A 66 4.54 9.63 -14.54
CA GLY A 66 4.04 10.04 -13.23
C GLY A 66 2.52 10.17 -13.14
N LEU A 67 1.77 9.87 -14.21
CA LEU A 67 0.31 9.95 -14.22
C LEU A 67 -0.31 9.03 -13.16
N ALA A 68 0.06 7.75 -13.13
CA ALA A 68 -0.49 6.79 -12.18
C ALA A 68 -0.25 7.22 -10.72
N ALA A 69 0.96 7.70 -10.42
CA ALA A 69 1.30 8.20 -9.08
C ALA A 69 0.47 9.44 -8.72
N LEU A 70 0.28 10.37 -9.66
CA LEU A 70 -0.45 11.60 -9.40
C LEU A 70 -1.93 11.31 -9.22
N THR A 71 -2.48 10.42 -10.05
CA THR A 71 -3.86 9.97 -9.94
C THR A 71 -4.12 9.32 -8.59
N ALA A 72 -3.24 8.43 -8.13
CA ALA A 72 -3.38 7.77 -6.84
C ALA A 72 -3.39 8.79 -5.68
N GLU A 73 -2.43 9.72 -5.65
CA GLU A 73 -2.41 10.76 -4.62
C GLU A 73 -3.66 11.68 -4.70
N ALA A 74 -4.10 11.99 -5.92
CA ALA A 74 -5.21 12.90 -6.14
C ALA A 74 -6.58 12.33 -5.76
N LEU A 75 -6.70 11.01 -5.53
CA LEU A 75 -7.90 10.42 -4.93
C LEU A 75 -8.19 11.01 -3.54
N LEU A 76 -7.16 11.43 -2.80
CA LEU A 76 -7.30 12.04 -1.47
C LEU A 76 -7.37 13.58 -1.53
N PHE A 77 -7.41 14.20 -2.71
CA PHE A 77 -7.60 15.66 -2.82
C PHE A 77 -9.07 16.08 -2.70
N GLY A 78 -9.95 15.13 -2.43
CA GLY A 78 -11.38 15.32 -2.30
C GLY A 78 -12.16 14.41 -3.23
N SER A 79 -13.44 14.32 -2.94
CA SER A 79 -14.41 13.50 -3.65
C SER A 79 -15.71 14.29 -3.86
N LEU A 80 -16.72 13.67 -4.45
CA LEU A 80 -18.02 14.29 -4.64
C LEU A 80 -18.68 14.69 -3.32
N ASN A 81 -18.53 13.87 -2.27
CA ASN A 81 -19.22 14.08 -0.99
C ASN A 81 -18.32 14.62 0.13
N TYR A 82 -16.99 14.56 -0.04
CA TYR A 82 -16.04 14.96 1.00
C TYR A 82 -14.96 15.87 0.44
N THR A 83 -14.71 17.00 1.10
CA THR A 83 -13.54 17.83 0.80
C THR A 83 -12.26 17.12 1.28
N LYS A 84 -11.10 17.58 0.81
CA LYS A 84 -9.81 17.11 1.31
C LYS A 84 -9.71 17.22 2.84
N ASP A 85 -10.10 18.37 3.38
CA ASP A 85 -10.04 18.64 4.82
C ASP A 85 -11.00 17.75 5.61
N ASP A 86 -12.17 17.40 5.05
CA ASP A 86 -13.11 16.46 5.68
C ASP A 86 -12.49 15.05 5.77
N ILE A 87 -11.82 14.61 4.70
CA ILE A 87 -11.14 13.31 4.66
C ILE A 87 -10.03 13.29 5.71
N GLU A 88 -9.10 14.24 5.66
CA GLU A 88 -7.96 14.31 6.60
C GLU A 88 -8.45 14.35 8.05
N GLN A 89 -9.42 15.21 8.38
CA GLN A 89 -9.94 15.32 9.75
C GLN A 89 -10.68 14.07 10.23
N ALA A 90 -11.43 13.39 9.37
CA ALA A 90 -12.16 12.19 9.76
C ALA A 90 -11.21 11.06 10.20
N PHE A 91 -10.11 10.88 9.47
CA PHE A 91 -9.10 9.87 9.76
C PHE A 91 -8.25 10.24 10.98
N ASP A 92 -7.76 11.47 11.05
CA ASP A 92 -6.96 11.97 12.18
C ASP A 92 -7.74 11.92 13.51
N PHE A 93 -9.00 12.35 13.50
CA PHE A 93 -9.82 12.42 14.72
C PHE A 93 -10.13 11.03 15.29
N LEU A 94 -10.32 10.02 14.43
CA LEU A 94 -10.64 8.65 14.84
C LEU A 94 -9.39 7.79 15.08
N GLY A 95 -8.20 8.32 14.78
CA GLY A 95 -6.93 7.59 14.86
C GLY A 95 -6.92 6.43 13.87
N ALA A 96 -7.37 6.71 12.64
CA ALA A 96 -7.42 5.79 11.53
C ALA A 96 -6.52 6.30 10.40
N ASP A 97 -6.13 5.41 9.50
CA ASP A 97 -5.23 5.73 8.39
C ASP A 97 -5.90 5.40 7.06
N ILE A 98 -5.80 6.32 6.11
CA ILE A 98 -6.08 6.09 4.69
C ILE A 98 -4.84 6.44 3.88
N SER A 99 -4.49 5.60 2.92
CA SER A 99 -3.35 5.83 2.04
C SER A 99 -3.66 5.41 0.62
N THR A 100 -2.96 6.05 -0.32
CA THR A 100 -3.02 5.70 -1.73
C THR A 100 -1.61 5.60 -2.28
N GLY A 101 -1.43 4.74 -3.27
CA GLY A 101 -0.14 4.53 -3.89
C GLY A 101 -0.26 4.03 -5.32
N ALA A 102 0.76 4.32 -6.12
CA ALA A 102 0.99 3.65 -7.38
C ALA A 102 2.44 3.17 -7.44
N GLY A 103 2.60 1.89 -7.75
CA GLY A 103 3.88 1.27 -8.05
C GLY A 103 4.14 1.17 -9.54
N MET A 104 4.97 0.20 -9.91
CA MET A 104 5.30 -0.05 -11.32
C MET A 104 4.11 -0.67 -12.07
N GLU A 105 3.47 -1.68 -11.49
CA GLU A 105 2.45 -2.53 -12.17
C GLU A 105 1.07 -2.50 -11.50
N GLY A 106 0.92 -1.75 -10.41
CA GLY A 106 -0.34 -1.65 -9.70
C GLY A 106 -0.48 -0.34 -8.95
N ALA A 107 -1.71 -0.07 -8.53
CA ALA A 107 -2.03 0.99 -7.59
C ALA A 107 -2.91 0.41 -6.48
N ASP A 108 -2.87 1.04 -5.31
CA ASP A 108 -3.69 0.64 -4.17
C ASP A 108 -4.30 1.83 -3.45
N VAL A 109 -5.45 1.58 -2.83
CA VAL A 109 -6.04 2.42 -1.78
C VAL A 109 -6.20 1.53 -0.56
N SER A 110 -5.59 1.94 0.53
CA SER A 110 -5.53 1.15 1.75
C SER A 110 -6.11 1.94 2.92
N LEU A 111 -6.73 1.24 3.85
CA LEU A 111 -7.50 1.80 4.95
C LEU A 111 -7.30 0.94 6.22
N SER A 112 -7.08 1.58 7.37
CA SER A 112 -6.94 0.92 8.68
C SER A 112 -7.70 1.69 9.75
N PHE A 113 -8.58 1.03 10.50
CA PHE A 113 -9.42 1.68 11.52
C PHE A 113 -9.98 0.67 12.53
N LYS A 114 -10.56 1.19 13.62
CA LYS A 114 -11.25 0.36 14.63
C LYS A 114 -12.61 -0.11 14.10
N LYS A 115 -12.97 -1.36 14.37
CA LYS A 115 -14.25 -1.97 13.94
C LYS A 115 -15.49 -1.08 14.18
N ASN A 116 -15.52 -0.35 15.29
CA ASN A 116 -16.65 0.51 15.67
C ASN A 116 -16.83 1.75 14.77
N ASP A 117 -15.82 2.14 14.00
CA ASP A 117 -15.85 3.32 13.13
C ASP A 117 -16.13 2.98 11.65
N PHE A 118 -16.48 1.72 11.35
CA PHE A 118 -16.78 1.23 10.00
C PHE A 118 -17.80 2.11 9.26
N GLU A 119 -18.95 2.36 9.88
CA GLU A 119 -20.05 3.14 9.28
C GLU A 119 -19.66 4.60 8.99
N LYS A 120 -18.60 5.12 9.63
CA LYS A 120 -18.13 6.50 9.43
C LYS A 120 -17.05 6.58 8.36
N LEU A 121 -16.09 5.66 8.36
CA LEU A 121 -14.87 5.75 7.55
C LEU A 121 -14.95 4.96 6.23
N PHE A 122 -15.66 3.83 6.23
CA PHE A 122 -15.78 3.01 5.03
C PHE A 122 -16.51 3.72 3.87
N PRO A 123 -17.56 4.55 4.11
CA PRO A 123 -18.18 5.33 3.05
C PRO A 123 -17.21 6.33 2.39
N ILE A 124 -16.32 6.97 3.17
CA ILE A 124 -15.31 7.90 2.65
C ILE A 124 -14.35 7.15 1.72
N PHE A 125 -13.87 5.98 2.13
CA PHE A 125 -13.02 5.12 1.31
C PHE A 125 -13.67 4.73 -0.02
N VAL A 126 -14.97 4.40 -0.01
CA VAL A 126 -15.70 4.10 -1.25
C VAL A 126 -15.84 5.35 -2.13
N ASP A 127 -16.10 6.53 -1.55
CA ASP A 127 -16.32 7.76 -2.30
C ASP A 127 -15.05 8.29 -2.97
N VAL A 128 -13.89 8.23 -2.29
CA VAL A 128 -12.61 8.64 -2.89
C VAL A 128 -12.19 7.77 -4.06
N ILE A 129 -12.58 6.49 -4.07
CA ILE A 129 -12.30 5.56 -5.18
C ILE A 129 -13.27 5.80 -6.33
N LYS A 130 -14.58 5.95 -6.04
CA LYS A 130 -15.62 5.97 -7.08
C LYS A 130 -15.88 7.36 -7.65
N ASN A 131 -15.75 8.39 -6.82
CA ASN A 131 -16.13 9.77 -7.14
C ASN A 131 -15.03 10.79 -6.77
N PRO A 132 -13.75 10.58 -7.14
CA PRO A 132 -12.70 11.58 -6.88
C PRO A 132 -12.99 12.90 -7.60
N SER A 133 -12.73 14.03 -6.95
CA SER A 133 -13.01 15.35 -7.52
C SER A 133 -11.87 15.89 -8.39
N PHE A 134 -10.65 15.37 -8.22
CA PHE A 134 -9.43 15.82 -8.90
C PHE A 134 -9.27 17.35 -8.90
N HIS A 135 -9.50 17.98 -7.74
CA HIS A 135 -9.55 19.43 -7.63
C HIS A 135 -8.26 20.08 -8.16
N GLN A 136 -8.39 20.84 -9.25
CA GLN A 136 -7.26 21.34 -10.06
C GLN A 136 -6.21 22.09 -9.24
N PHE A 137 -6.66 22.90 -8.26
CA PHE A 137 -5.75 23.63 -7.39
C PHE A 137 -4.83 22.71 -6.57
N GLU A 138 -5.35 21.60 -6.01
CA GLU A 138 -4.53 20.66 -5.23
C GLU A 138 -3.60 19.86 -6.15
N VAL A 139 -4.04 19.50 -7.35
CA VAL A 139 -3.21 18.85 -8.38
C VAL A 139 -2.03 19.73 -8.78
N GLU A 140 -2.27 20.99 -9.12
CA GLU A 140 -1.21 21.93 -9.51
C GLU A 140 -0.24 22.22 -8.35
N LYS A 141 -0.78 22.37 -7.13
CA LYS A 141 0.02 22.51 -5.91
C LYS A 141 0.91 21.29 -5.69
N ARG A 142 0.40 20.08 -5.94
CA ARG A 142 1.18 18.86 -5.82
C ARG A 142 2.27 18.77 -6.88
N ILE A 143 1.96 19.05 -8.15
CA ILE A 143 2.94 19.07 -9.24
C ILE A 143 4.10 20.04 -8.91
N LYS A 144 3.79 21.24 -8.40
CA LYS A 144 4.82 22.21 -7.98
C LYS A 144 5.74 21.65 -6.88
N ARG A 145 5.18 20.95 -5.90
CA ARG A 145 5.96 20.29 -4.83
C ARG A 145 6.83 19.17 -5.40
N TRP A 146 6.29 18.33 -6.29
CA TRP A 146 7.06 17.28 -6.95
C TRP A 146 8.25 17.81 -7.74
N ILE A 147 8.07 18.90 -8.50
CA ILE A 147 9.18 19.50 -9.24
C ILE A 147 10.30 19.91 -8.27
N ALA A 148 9.96 20.54 -7.15
CA ALA A 148 10.96 20.91 -6.14
C ALA A 148 11.63 19.68 -5.48
N GLU A 149 10.86 18.63 -5.15
CA GLU A 149 11.38 17.37 -4.62
C GLU A 149 12.32 16.67 -5.61
N LEU A 150 11.99 16.68 -6.91
CA LEU A 150 12.82 16.11 -7.96
C LEU A 150 14.13 16.88 -8.14
N GLU A 151 14.10 18.21 -8.10
CA GLU A 151 15.34 19.00 -8.12
C GLU A 151 16.22 18.71 -6.90
N GLN A 152 15.63 18.66 -5.69
CA GLN A 152 16.38 18.29 -4.48
C GLN A 152 16.95 16.87 -4.56
N ASN A 153 16.19 15.93 -5.12
CA ASN A 153 16.65 14.55 -5.24
C ASN A 153 17.89 14.42 -6.13
N LYS A 154 18.06 15.28 -7.15
CA LYS A 154 19.26 15.30 -8.01
C LYS A 154 20.55 15.61 -7.24
N GLU A 155 20.46 16.24 -6.08
CA GLU A 155 21.62 16.53 -5.21
C GLU A 155 22.16 15.27 -4.51
N SER A 156 21.44 14.15 -4.55
CA SER A 156 21.83 12.89 -3.91
C SER A 156 21.91 11.75 -4.93
N PRO A 157 23.12 11.27 -5.28
CA PRO A 157 23.29 10.12 -6.17
C PRO A 157 22.49 8.90 -5.72
N ARG A 158 22.41 8.66 -4.41
CA ARG A 158 21.66 7.54 -3.83
C ARG A 158 20.16 7.59 -4.15
N ARG A 159 19.57 8.79 -4.27
CA ARG A 159 18.14 8.96 -4.53
C ARG A 159 17.80 8.75 -6.01
N VAL A 160 18.72 9.07 -6.91
CA VAL A 160 18.48 9.02 -8.36
C VAL A 160 19.03 7.76 -9.04
N ILE A 161 19.99 7.05 -8.42
CA ILE A 161 20.70 5.93 -9.07
C ILE A 161 19.75 4.86 -9.62
N ARG A 162 18.66 4.55 -8.90
CA ARG A 162 17.67 3.56 -9.36
C ARG A 162 16.98 4.01 -10.65
N ASN A 163 16.61 5.28 -10.75
CA ASN A 163 15.91 5.80 -11.93
C ASN A 163 16.85 5.83 -13.14
N TYR A 164 18.11 6.27 -12.97
CA TYR A 164 19.12 6.21 -14.03
C TYR A 164 19.44 4.78 -14.46
N PHE A 165 19.56 3.85 -13.51
CA PHE A 165 19.77 2.43 -13.80
C PHE A 165 18.59 1.85 -14.59
N ASN A 166 17.36 2.08 -14.16
CA ASN A 166 16.17 1.65 -14.88
C ASN A 166 16.13 2.24 -16.29
N LYS A 167 16.47 3.52 -16.45
CA LYS A 167 16.54 4.15 -17.77
C LYS A 167 17.58 3.51 -18.68
N LEU A 168 18.75 3.17 -18.13
CA LEU A 168 19.83 2.52 -18.87
C LEU A 168 19.45 1.12 -19.34
N ILE A 169 18.81 0.32 -18.47
CA ILE A 169 18.47 -1.07 -18.76
C ILE A 169 17.23 -1.17 -19.67
N PHE A 170 16.21 -0.36 -19.43
CA PHE A 170 14.91 -0.46 -20.10
C PHE A 170 14.70 0.57 -21.22
N GLY A 171 15.51 1.63 -21.30
CA GLY A 171 15.47 2.63 -22.36
C GLY A 171 14.14 3.39 -22.39
N SER A 172 13.44 3.31 -23.52
CA SER A 172 12.12 3.91 -23.73
C SER A 172 10.95 2.98 -23.36
N LYS A 173 11.22 1.80 -22.79
CA LYS A 173 10.16 0.89 -22.32
C LYS A 173 9.55 1.40 -21.01
N PRO A 174 8.34 0.94 -20.64
CA PRO A 174 7.62 1.48 -19.48
C PRO A 174 8.36 1.36 -18.14
N TYR A 175 9.19 0.33 -17.95
CA TYR A 175 10.03 0.17 -16.76
C TYR A 175 11.21 1.16 -16.67
N GLY A 176 11.50 1.89 -17.75
CA GLY A 176 12.54 2.92 -17.82
C GLY A 176 12.00 4.34 -17.66
N ASN A 177 10.75 4.50 -17.23
CA ASN A 177 10.15 5.80 -16.90
C ASN A 177 10.78 6.43 -15.66
#